data_AF-A0A918I228-F1
#
_entry.id   AF-A0A918I228-F1
#
_cell.length_a   1.000
_cell.length_b   1.000
_cell.length_c   1.000
_cell.angle_alpha   90.00
_cell.angle_beta   90.00
_cell.angle_gamma   90.00
#
_symmetry.space_group_name_H-M   'P 1'
#
loop_
_entity.id
_entity.type
_entity.pdbx_description
1 polymer ?
#
loop_
_entity_poly.entity_id
_entity_poly.type
_entity_poly.pdbx_seq_one_letter_code
_entity_poly.pdbx_strand_id
1 'polypeptide(L)'
;MTPTRRRAAVTAAALAAACALGLVTAPPASAEVKSTCGRYICVATAYQGRDYVQDITVTTRDGLRGTLRAFVGDHRDSKAGVSRWRFVVNREIRAYPRLAVCGGLDRSGRVIENHCVMIP
;
A
#
# COMPACT_ATOMS: atom_id res chain seq x y z
N MET A 1 -30.52 -51.71 31.01
CA MET A 1 -31.24 -50.51 30.51
C MET A 1 -30.35 -49.29 30.71
N THR A 2 -29.79 -48.76 29.63
CA THR A 2 -28.90 -47.60 29.61
C THR A 2 -29.68 -46.36 29.20
N PRO A 3 -29.54 -45.22 29.90
CA PRO A 3 -29.73 -43.94 29.23
C PRO A 3 -28.64 -42.94 29.62
N THR A 4 -27.38 -43.18 29.21
CA THR A 4 -26.28 -42.21 29.37
C THR A 4 -25.85 -41.63 28.01
N ARG A 5 -26.83 -41.31 27.14
CA ARG A 5 -26.56 -40.77 25.79
C ARG A 5 -27.17 -39.40 25.48
N ARG A 6 -27.92 -38.80 26.41
CA ARG A 6 -28.60 -37.50 26.16
C ARG A 6 -27.87 -36.28 26.72
N ARG A 7 -26.94 -36.43 27.67
CA ARG A 7 -26.24 -35.29 28.28
C ARG A 7 -25.02 -34.79 27.50
N ALA A 8 -24.43 -35.61 26.64
CA ALA A 8 -23.26 -35.23 25.84
C ALA A 8 -23.61 -34.45 24.56
N ALA A 9 -24.87 -34.49 24.11
CA ALA A 9 -25.28 -33.84 22.87
C ALA A 9 -25.57 -32.33 23.03
N VAL A 10 -25.83 -31.86 24.25
CA VAL A 10 -26.22 -30.45 24.50
C VAL A 10 -25.01 -29.54 24.64
N THR A 11 -23.86 -30.05 25.09
CA THR A 11 -22.64 -29.27 25.27
C THR A 11 -21.88 -29.00 23.97
N ALA A 12 -22.00 -29.87 22.96
CA ALA A 12 -21.33 -29.69 21.68
C ALA A 12 -21.99 -28.61 20.79
N ALA A 13 -23.31 -28.42 20.91
CA ALA A 13 -24.04 -27.45 20.10
C ALA A 13 -23.76 -25.98 20.51
N ALA A 14 -23.47 -25.73 21.79
CA ALA A 14 -23.19 -24.38 22.28
C ALA A 14 -21.81 -23.85 21.83
N LEU A 15 -20.81 -24.72 21.70
CA LEU A 15 -19.47 -24.30 21.26
C LEU A 15 -19.36 -24.06 19.75
N ALA A 16 -20.17 -24.73 18.91
CA ALA A 16 -20.16 -24.49 17.47
C ALA A 16 -20.77 -23.13 17.10
N ALA A 17 -21.75 -22.65 17.86
CA ALA A 17 -22.39 -21.35 17.64
C ALA A 17 -21.49 -20.15 18.05
N ALA A 18 -20.58 -20.34 19.01
CA ALA A 18 -19.68 -19.29 19.46
C ALA A 18 -18.52 -19.01 18.48
N CYS A 19 -18.08 -20.00 17.70
CA CYS A 19 -17.02 -19.81 16.70
C CYS A 19 -17.50 -19.11 15.42
N ALA A 20 -18.81 -19.10 15.14
CA ALA A 20 -19.37 -18.49 13.93
C ALA A 20 -19.51 -16.96 14.02
N LEU A 21 -19.50 -16.38 15.23
CA LEU A 21 -19.65 -14.94 15.46
C LEU A 21 -18.32 -14.19 15.60
N GLY A 22 -17.19 -14.93 15.64
CA GLY A 22 -15.86 -14.36 15.89
C GLY A 22 -15.04 -14.03 14.63
N LEU A 23 -15.52 -14.41 13.44
CA LEU A 23 -14.92 -13.95 12.18
C LEU A 23 -15.45 -12.55 11.87
N VAL A 24 -15.03 -11.59 12.70
CA VAL A 24 -14.97 -10.20 12.27
C VAL A 24 -14.02 -10.22 11.08
N THR A 25 -14.61 -10.25 9.88
CA THR A 25 -13.88 -9.87 8.69
C THR A 25 -13.49 -8.42 8.95
N ALA A 26 -12.24 -8.22 9.39
CA ALA A 26 -11.69 -6.88 9.45
C ALA A 26 -11.94 -6.32 8.03
N PRO A 27 -12.65 -5.18 7.90
CA PRO A 27 -12.82 -4.58 6.59
C PRO A 27 -11.42 -4.49 5.98
N PRO A 28 -11.24 -4.87 4.70
CA PRO A 28 -9.93 -4.79 4.07
C PRO A 28 -9.43 -3.38 4.34
N ALA A 29 -8.30 -3.29 5.04
CA ALA A 29 -7.80 -2.04 5.56
C ALA A 29 -7.82 -1.03 4.39
N SER A 30 -8.69 -0.03 4.50
CA SER A 30 -9.14 0.72 3.33
C SER A 30 -7.94 1.47 2.76
N ALA A 31 -7.39 0.88 1.71
CA ALA A 31 -6.28 1.43 0.96
C ALA A 31 -6.83 2.65 0.21
N GLU A 32 -6.46 3.85 0.63
CA GLU A 32 -6.75 5.02 -0.19
C GLU A 32 -5.76 5.01 -1.37
N VAL A 33 -6.30 5.22 -2.57
CA VAL A 33 -5.50 5.27 -3.79
C VAL A 33 -5.43 6.71 -4.24
N LYS A 34 -4.22 7.20 -4.46
CA LYS A 34 -4.01 8.53 -5.02
C LYS A 34 -3.07 8.44 -6.20
N SER A 35 -3.42 9.17 -7.25
CA SER A 35 -2.64 9.22 -8.48
C SER A 35 -2.41 10.66 -8.92
N THR A 36 -1.31 10.85 -9.64
CA THR A 36 -0.98 12.12 -10.27
C THR A 36 -0.19 11.86 -11.54
N CYS A 37 -0.41 12.70 -12.55
CA CYS A 37 0.27 12.59 -13.83
C CYS A 37 1.09 13.85 -14.08
N GLY A 38 2.32 13.63 -14.53
CA GLY A 38 3.17 14.67 -15.07
C GLY A 38 3.03 14.73 -16.59
N ARG A 39 4.13 15.04 -17.27
CA ARG A 39 4.16 15.19 -18.72
C ARG A 39 4.30 13.84 -19.42
N TYR A 40 5.13 12.95 -18.88
CA TYR A 40 5.49 11.67 -19.50
C TYR A 40 5.11 10.46 -18.66
N ILE A 41 4.99 10.62 -17.33
CA ILE A 41 4.64 9.54 -16.43
C ILE A 41 3.43 9.86 -15.55
N CYS A 42 2.73 8.81 -15.15
CA CYS A 42 1.76 8.85 -14.07
C CYS A 42 2.26 8.00 -12.91
N VAL A 43 2.02 8.49 -11.69
CA VAL A 43 2.40 7.85 -10.44
C VAL A 43 1.13 7.62 -9.66
N ALA A 44 0.86 6.37 -9.33
CA ALA A 44 -0.24 5.97 -8.48
C ALA A 44 0.31 5.27 -7.24
N THR A 45 -0.32 5.49 -6.11
CA THR A 45 0.04 4.82 -4.87
C THR A 45 -1.20 4.43 -4.07
N ALA A 46 -1.14 3.25 -3.47
CA ALA A 46 -2.09 2.79 -2.47
C ALA A 46 -1.47 2.98 -1.09
N TYR A 47 -2.15 3.66 -0.18
CA TYR A 47 -1.64 3.97 1.16
C TYR A 47 -2.72 3.78 2.24
N GLN A 48 -2.29 3.73 3.50
CA GLN A 48 -3.18 3.75 4.67
C GLN A 48 -2.65 4.74 5.68
N GLY A 49 -3.51 5.68 6.11
CA GLY A 49 -3.09 6.73 7.03
C GLY A 49 -1.95 7.57 6.43
N ARG A 50 -1.01 7.96 7.29
CA ARG A 50 0.06 8.92 6.96
C ARG A 50 1.38 8.31 6.50
N ASP A 51 1.68 7.11 7.01
CA ASP A 51 3.03 6.54 6.94
C ASP A 51 3.06 5.17 6.26
N TYR A 52 1.93 4.59 5.83
CA TYR A 52 1.89 3.24 5.28
C TYR A 52 1.64 3.24 3.78
N VAL A 53 2.60 2.75 2.99
CA VAL A 53 2.46 2.61 1.53
C VAL A 53 2.37 1.13 1.18
N GLN A 54 1.25 0.75 0.60
CA GLN A 54 1.00 -0.63 0.15
C GLN A 54 1.60 -0.87 -1.21
N ASP A 55 1.39 0.04 -2.15
CA ASP A 55 1.85 -0.15 -3.51
C ASP A 55 2.19 1.18 -4.19
N ILE A 56 3.09 1.11 -5.16
CA ILE A 56 3.42 2.22 -6.05
C ILE A 56 3.48 1.70 -7.47
N THR A 57 2.62 2.24 -8.32
CA THR A 57 2.63 1.97 -9.75
C THR A 57 3.08 3.22 -10.48
N VAL A 58 4.11 3.10 -11.31
CA VAL A 58 4.55 4.15 -12.24
C VAL A 58 4.29 3.67 -13.65
N THR A 59 3.60 4.48 -14.44
CA THR A 59 3.28 4.17 -15.83
C THR A 59 3.75 5.28 -16.76
N THR A 60 4.14 4.91 -17.98
CA THR A 60 4.38 5.88 -19.05
C THR A 60 3.06 6.21 -19.71
N ARG A 61 2.84 7.51 -19.99
CA ARG A 61 1.58 7.95 -20.60
C ARG A 61 1.55 7.68 -22.11
N ASP A 62 2.66 7.99 -22.78
CA ASP A 62 2.76 7.96 -24.24
C ASP A 62 3.67 6.82 -24.74
N GLY A 63 3.90 5.78 -23.92
CA GLY A 63 4.76 4.65 -24.27
C GLY A 63 6.25 5.00 -24.41
N LEU A 64 6.68 6.14 -23.85
CA LEU A 64 8.07 6.59 -23.86
C LEU A 64 8.99 5.52 -23.26
N ARG A 65 9.99 5.09 -24.04
CA ARG A 65 10.96 4.11 -23.56
C ARG A 65 11.95 4.77 -22.60
N GLY A 66 12.20 4.07 -21.50
CA GLY A 66 13.15 4.46 -20.47
C GLY A 66 13.03 3.51 -19.29
N THR A 67 13.81 3.80 -18.26
CA THR A 67 13.76 3.06 -16.99
C THR A 67 12.83 3.81 -16.05
N LEU A 68 11.72 3.17 -15.69
CA LEU A 68 10.82 3.66 -14.66
C LEU A 68 11.39 3.39 -13.28
N ARG A 69 11.16 4.33 -12.37
CA ARG A 69 11.61 4.23 -10.98
C ARG A 69 10.49 4.67 -10.06
N ALA A 70 10.34 3.95 -8.96
CA ALA A 70 9.46 4.31 -7.86
C ALA A 70 10.30 4.52 -6.60
N PHE A 71 10.00 5.57 -5.84
CA PHE A 71 10.69 5.89 -4.59
C PHE A 71 9.79 6.73 -3.67
N VAL A 72 10.16 6.80 -2.39
CA VAL A 72 9.50 7.64 -1.39
C VAL A 72 10.45 8.69 -0.86
N GLY A 73 9.95 9.85 -0.43
CA GLY A 73 10.78 10.95 0.05
C GLY A 73 9.99 12.00 0.82
N ASP A 74 10.67 13.09 1.17
CA ASP A 74 10.03 14.29 1.74
C ASP A 74 9.50 15.19 0.61
N HIS A 75 8.25 15.62 0.69
CA HIS A 75 7.67 16.56 -0.27
C HIS A 75 8.32 17.95 -0.24
N ARG A 76 8.89 18.37 0.89
CA ARG A 76 9.54 19.70 1.01
C ARG A 76 10.80 19.81 0.17
N ASP A 77 11.40 18.68 -0.16
CA ASP A 77 12.52 18.64 -1.07
C ASP A 77 11.97 18.35 -2.47
N SER A 78 11.83 19.39 -3.30
CA SER A 78 11.48 19.26 -4.73
C SER A 78 12.51 18.41 -5.49
N LYS A 79 13.71 18.27 -4.90
CA LYS A 79 14.56 17.13 -5.09
C LYS A 79 14.27 16.18 -3.93
N ALA A 80 13.25 15.34 -4.03
CA ALA A 80 13.15 14.17 -3.18
C ALA A 80 14.28 13.19 -3.55
N GLY A 81 15.53 13.68 -3.66
CA GLY A 81 16.61 13.31 -2.77
C GLY A 81 16.65 11.83 -2.72
N VAL A 82 16.79 11.27 -3.95
CA VAL A 82 16.61 9.88 -4.31
C VAL A 82 16.89 9.06 -3.08
N SER A 83 15.84 8.75 -2.33
CA SER A 83 15.97 7.85 -1.21
C SER A 83 16.21 6.52 -1.89
N ARG A 84 17.49 6.24 -2.17
CA ARG A 84 17.96 5.02 -2.83
C ARG A 84 17.75 3.82 -1.93
N TRP A 85 17.21 4.03 -0.71
CA TRP A 85 16.57 2.99 0.06
C TRP A 85 15.60 2.29 -0.88
N ARG A 86 15.92 1.01 -1.17
CA ARG A 86 15.04 0.09 -1.85
C ARG A 86 13.70 0.18 -1.14
N PHE A 87 12.75 0.88 -1.75
CA PHE A 87 11.42 1.03 -1.20
C PHE A 87 10.81 -0.36 -1.14
N VAL A 88 10.38 -0.76 0.05
CA VAL A 88 9.69 -2.02 0.29
C VAL A 88 8.22 -1.68 0.47
N VAL A 89 7.41 -2.09 -0.51
CA VAL A 89 5.94 -2.05 -0.47
C VAL A 89 5.39 -2.77 0.76
N ASN A 90 4.17 -2.43 1.17
CA ASN A 90 3.47 -2.99 2.34
C ASN A 90 4.20 -2.77 3.67
N ARG A 91 4.83 -1.61 3.82
CA ARG A 91 5.56 -1.25 5.05
C ARG A 91 5.25 0.18 5.48
N GLU A 92 5.35 0.39 6.80
CA GLU A 92 5.31 1.72 7.41
C GLU A 92 6.66 2.45 7.23
N ILE A 93 6.60 3.72 6.84
CA ILE A 93 7.71 4.60 6.51
C ILE A 93 7.57 5.90 7.31
N ARG A 94 8.02 5.86 8.56
CA ARG A 94 8.05 7.03 9.46
C ARG A 94 9.28 7.93 9.26
N ALA A 95 9.91 7.86 8.09
CA ALA A 95 11.16 8.56 7.82
C ALA A 95 10.96 10.05 7.51
N TYR A 96 9.75 10.47 7.15
CA TYR A 96 9.47 11.82 6.64
C TYR A 96 8.29 12.46 7.38
N PRO A 97 8.35 13.77 7.70
CA PRO A 97 7.23 14.48 8.32
C PRO A 97 6.02 14.60 7.38
N ARG A 98 6.28 14.66 6.06
CA ARG A 98 5.28 14.58 4.99
C ARG A 98 5.74 13.58 3.94
N LEU A 99 5.11 12.41 3.94
CA LEU A 99 5.46 11.34 3.02
C LEU A 99 5.01 11.67 1.59
N ALA A 100 5.98 11.72 0.68
CA ALA A 100 5.74 11.81 -0.75
C ALA A 100 6.10 10.49 -1.42
N VAL A 101 5.21 10.01 -2.29
CA VAL A 101 5.48 8.92 -3.20
C VAL A 101 5.81 9.51 -4.57
N CYS A 102 6.94 9.11 -5.14
CA CYS A 102 7.45 9.67 -6.37
C CYS A 102 7.71 8.58 -7.41
N GLY A 103 7.51 8.95 -8.66
CA GLY A 103 7.93 8.21 -9.82
C GLY A 103 8.95 9.00 -10.63
N GLY A 104 9.84 8.29 -11.30
CA GLY A 104 10.85 8.88 -12.18
C GLY A 104 10.95 8.13 -13.51
N LEU A 105 11.28 8.86 -14.57
CA LEU A 105 11.63 8.33 -15.87
C LEU A 105 13.07 8.69 -16.20
N ASP A 106 13.93 7.67 -16.27
CA ASP A 106 15.33 7.81 -16.67
C ASP A 106 15.49 7.37 -18.13
N ARG A 107 16.22 8.17 -18.93
CA ARG A 107 16.58 7.83 -20.32
C ARG A 107 18.05 8.15 -20.56
N SER A 108 18.79 7.17 -21.06
CA SER A 108 20.22 7.30 -21.34
C SER A 108 21.04 7.85 -20.15
N GLY A 109 20.71 7.41 -18.94
CA GLY A 109 21.40 7.81 -17.71
C GLY A 109 21.01 9.20 -17.17
N ARG A 110 20.01 9.86 -17.75
CA ARG A 110 19.51 11.16 -17.28
C ARG A 110 18.06 11.06 -16.84
N VAL A 111 17.73 11.74 -15.74
CA VAL A 111 16.35 11.94 -15.28
C VAL A 111 15.65 12.87 -16.26
N ILE A 112 14.58 12.38 -16.88
CA ILE A 112 13.75 13.16 -17.81
C ILE A 112 12.56 13.76 -17.09
N GLU A 113 12.00 13.04 -16.13
CA GLU A 113 10.87 13.49 -15.33
C GLU A 113 10.89 12.84 -13.96
N ASN A 114 10.56 13.63 -12.94
CA ASN A 114 10.18 13.16 -11.62
C ASN A 114 8.84 13.79 -11.27
N HIS A 115 7.92 12.97 -10.77
CA HIS A 115 6.61 13.44 -10.37
C HIS A 115 6.20 12.78 -9.06
N CYS A 116 5.61 13.55 -8.15
CA CYS A 116 5.33 13.09 -6.80
C CYS A 116 3.89 13.35 -6.38
N VAL A 117 3.31 12.41 -5.64
CA VAL A 117 2.03 12.52 -4.98
C VAL A 117 2.26 12.58 -3.47
N MET A 118 1.63 13.57 -2.83
CA MET A 118 1.60 13.64 -1.37
C MET A 118 0.54 12.72 -0.83
N ILE A 119 0.92 11.93 0.17
CA ILE A 119 -0.01 11.26 1.05
C ILE A 119 -0.34 12.26 2.19
N PRO A 120 -1.60 12.35 2.66
CA PRO A 120 -1.99 13.24 3.76
C PRO A 120 -1.12 13.06 5.00
#